data_AF-A0A4S8HZ42-F1
#
_entry.id   AF-A0A4S8HZ42-F1
#
_cell.length_a   1.000
_cell.length_b   1.000
_cell.length_c   1.000
_cell.angle_alpha   90.00
_cell.angle_beta   90.00
_cell.angle_gamma   90.00
#
_symmetry.space_group_name_H-M   'P 1'
#
loop_
_entity.id
_entity.type
_entity.pdbx_description
1 polymer ?
#
loop_
_entity_poly.entity_id
_entity_poly.type
_entity_poly.pdbx_seq_one_letter_code
_entity_poly.pdbx_strand_id
1 'polypeptide(L)'
;MNRIITIVVLLLSAIVAAAYLPYSHPGAVRGNEGSVLLPQISGYKIFVGDPVALTPGNGFHLYELATSLFTDHAEKQRLIKVPAGSRITAANDGLPQYPDGAILVKTFYYFNDKRNVSAGKRLIETRVLIKNNGQWLAGTYVWNATQTDAILVAGGSKTSVNWIDEKGNRKAISYRIPSAKDCATCHNANNAIIPIGMKVRNLNIEVDRNNRSINQLQHLQNAGIMDPVNPDQFSKLPAWQNRTYSISERVRAYLDVNCAHCHSDAGSCARSAVRFAWEIPVENTRITARKNRIISLMSTGRMPRIGTTMVDEEALTLIKKYLQSQ
;
A
#
# COMPACT_ATOMS: atom_id res chain seq x y z
N MET A 1 -59.83 -6.92 -58.09
CA MET A 1 -59.07 -5.67 -57.81
C MET A 1 -59.34 -5.23 -56.39
N ASN A 2 -58.42 -5.48 -55.46
CA ASN A 2 -58.19 -4.64 -54.29
C ASN A 2 -56.90 -5.11 -53.60
N ARG A 3 -55.97 -4.16 -53.43
CA ARG A 3 -54.56 -4.35 -53.09
C ARG A 3 -54.41 -4.49 -51.57
N ILE A 4 -53.74 -5.55 -51.11
CA ILE A 4 -53.23 -5.65 -49.74
C ILE A 4 -51.75 -5.27 -49.79
N ILE A 5 -51.43 -4.12 -49.21
CA ILE A 5 -50.08 -3.58 -49.07
C ILE A 5 -49.43 -4.30 -47.88
N THR A 6 -48.38 -5.08 -48.14
CA THR A 6 -47.54 -5.68 -47.09
C THR A 6 -46.47 -4.67 -46.69
N ILE A 7 -46.57 -4.11 -45.50
CA ILE A 7 -45.52 -3.25 -44.92
C ILE A 7 -44.48 -4.15 -44.27
N VAL A 8 -43.28 -4.24 -44.87
CA VAL A 8 -42.11 -4.88 -44.28
C VAL A 8 -41.41 -3.85 -43.40
N VAL A 9 -41.49 -4.02 -42.08
CA VAL A 9 -40.72 -3.22 -41.11
C VAL A 9 -39.33 -3.82 -41.00
N LEU A 10 -38.35 -3.18 -41.66
CA LEU A 10 -36.92 -3.44 -41.49
C LEU A 10 -36.46 -2.82 -40.17
N LEU A 11 -36.32 -3.65 -39.14
CA LEU A 11 -35.63 -3.30 -37.89
C LEU A 11 -34.11 -3.23 -38.17
N LEU A 12 -33.58 -2.03 -38.36
CA LEU A 12 -32.14 -1.77 -38.31
C LEU A 12 -31.67 -1.88 -36.85
N SER A 13 -31.06 -3.02 -36.50
CA SER A 13 -30.24 -3.15 -35.30
C SER A 13 -28.92 -2.40 -35.50
N ALA A 14 -28.86 -1.17 -35.00
CA ALA A 14 -27.61 -0.43 -34.88
C ALA A 14 -26.72 -1.10 -33.83
N ILE A 15 -25.77 -1.92 -34.28
CA ILE A 15 -24.67 -2.41 -33.45
C ILE A 15 -23.76 -1.22 -33.16
N VAL A 16 -23.89 -0.62 -31.97
CA VAL A 16 -22.89 0.31 -31.45
C VAL A 16 -21.67 -0.52 -31.08
N ALA A 17 -20.75 -0.67 -32.02
CA ALA A 17 -19.40 -1.13 -31.71
C ALA A 17 -18.74 -0.07 -30.84
N ALA A 18 -18.77 -0.28 -29.52
CA ALA A 18 -17.93 0.47 -28.60
C ALA A 18 -16.48 0.16 -28.98
N ALA A 19 -15.83 1.11 -29.65
CA ALA A 19 -14.41 1.05 -29.93
C ALA A 19 -13.67 1.01 -28.59
N TYR A 20 -13.28 -0.19 -28.16
CA TYR A 20 -12.30 -0.39 -27.11
C TYR A 20 -10.99 0.19 -27.63
N LEU A 21 -10.69 1.44 -27.26
CA LEU A 21 -9.36 1.99 -27.44
C LEU A 21 -8.40 1.10 -26.64
N PRO A 22 -7.43 0.42 -27.30
CA PRO A 22 -6.45 -0.37 -26.58
C PRO A 22 -5.68 0.57 -25.65
N TYR A 23 -5.64 0.23 -24.36
CA TYR A 23 -4.84 0.92 -23.37
C TYR A 23 -3.36 0.70 -23.72
N SER A 24 -2.80 1.62 -24.49
CA SER A 24 -1.37 1.65 -24.80
C SER A 24 -0.61 1.82 -23.50
N HIS A 25 0.16 0.81 -23.09
CA HIS A 25 1.05 0.89 -21.92
C HIS A 25 2.20 1.84 -22.26
N PRO A 26 2.22 3.09 -21.79
CA PRO A 26 3.33 3.98 -22.04
C PRO A 26 4.44 3.55 -21.08
N GLY A 27 5.49 2.89 -21.60
CA GLY A 27 6.72 2.64 -20.83
C GLY A 27 6.87 1.24 -20.22
N ALA A 28 6.40 0.18 -20.89
CA ALA A 28 6.85 -1.17 -20.58
C ALA A 28 8.38 -1.24 -20.72
N VAL A 29 9.06 -1.64 -19.65
CA VAL A 29 10.52 -1.85 -19.68
C VAL A 29 10.77 -3.14 -20.45
N ARG A 30 11.51 -3.07 -21.57
CA ARG A 30 12.05 -4.28 -22.20
C ARG A 30 13.03 -4.90 -21.19
N GLY A 31 12.65 -6.04 -20.61
CA GLY A 31 13.50 -6.75 -19.66
C GLY A 31 14.82 -7.11 -20.33
N ASN A 32 15.93 -6.72 -19.71
CA ASN A 32 17.24 -7.24 -20.07
C ASN A 32 17.36 -8.64 -19.45
N GLU A 33 17.80 -9.64 -20.21
CA GLU A 33 18.12 -10.96 -19.65
C GLU A 33 19.13 -10.77 -18.50
N GLY A 34 18.78 -11.22 -17.29
CA GLY A 34 19.57 -11.02 -16.07
C GLY A 34 19.09 -9.91 -15.12
N SER A 35 18.00 -9.19 -15.43
CA SER A 35 17.38 -8.25 -14.47
C SER A 35 16.74 -8.98 -13.29
N VAL A 36 17.09 -8.60 -12.06
CA VAL A 36 16.46 -9.09 -10.81
C VAL A 36 14.98 -8.74 -10.76
N LEU A 37 14.59 -7.60 -11.32
CA LEU A 37 13.18 -7.24 -11.51
C LEU A 37 12.67 -7.86 -12.83
N LEU A 38 11.72 -8.78 -12.72
CA LEU A 38 11.09 -9.43 -13.85
C LEU A 38 10.11 -8.49 -14.58
N PRO A 39 9.86 -8.66 -15.88
CA PRO A 39 8.92 -7.81 -16.64
C PRO A 39 7.46 -7.92 -16.19
N GLN A 40 7.07 -9.08 -15.66
CA GLN A 40 5.69 -9.39 -15.25
C GLN A 40 5.66 -10.01 -13.85
N ILE A 41 4.57 -9.79 -13.10
CA ILE A 41 4.48 -10.33 -11.74
C ILE A 41 4.29 -11.84 -11.71
N SER A 42 3.68 -12.42 -12.75
CA SER A 42 3.49 -13.86 -12.89
C SER A 42 4.81 -14.63 -12.83
N GLY A 43 5.90 -14.04 -13.33
CA GLY A 43 7.25 -14.61 -13.27
C GLY A 43 7.75 -14.88 -11.85
N TYR A 44 7.28 -14.11 -10.85
CA TYR A 44 7.65 -14.35 -9.45
C TYR A 44 6.82 -15.44 -8.76
N LYS A 45 5.70 -15.84 -9.36
CA LYS A 45 4.71 -16.75 -8.75
C LYS A 45 4.24 -16.27 -7.37
N ILE A 46 4.02 -14.95 -7.25
CA ILE A 46 3.50 -14.30 -6.03
C ILE A 46 2.11 -14.82 -5.67
N PHE A 47 1.29 -15.13 -6.67
CA PHE A 47 -0.06 -15.65 -6.51
C PHE A 47 -0.21 -17.04 -7.15
N VAL A 48 -1.07 -17.87 -6.56
CA VAL A 48 -1.43 -19.19 -7.10
C VAL A 48 -2.90 -19.18 -7.53
N GLY A 49 -3.17 -19.80 -8.67
CA GLY A 49 -4.51 -19.83 -9.27
C GLY A 49 -4.90 -18.49 -9.87
N ASP A 50 -6.15 -18.08 -9.67
CA ASP A 50 -6.63 -16.76 -10.08
C ASP A 50 -5.93 -15.66 -9.24
N PRO A 51 -5.13 -14.77 -9.86
CA PRO A 51 -4.47 -13.70 -9.14
C PRO A 51 -5.43 -12.74 -8.43
N VAL A 52 -6.67 -12.59 -8.91
CA VAL A 52 -7.69 -11.75 -8.26
C VAL A 52 -8.04 -12.31 -6.89
N ALA A 53 -7.94 -13.63 -6.66
CA ALA A 53 -8.12 -14.19 -5.33
C ALA A 53 -7.07 -13.65 -4.32
N LEU A 54 -5.90 -13.24 -4.80
CA LEU A 54 -4.72 -12.85 -4.01
C LEU A 54 -4.26 -13.98 -3.07
N THR A 55 -4.40 -15.24 -3.48
CA THR A 55 -3.89 -16.38 -2.73
C THR A 55 -2.36 -16.41 -2.82
N PRO A 56 -1.62 -16.28 -1.70
CA PRO A 56 -0.16 -16.24 -1.75
C PRO A 56 0.42 -17.52 -2.34
N GLY A 57 1.42 -17.37 -3.20
CA GLY A 57 2.19 -18.47 -3.75
C GLY A 57 3.25 -19.00 -2.79
N ASN A 58 3.93 -20.07 -3.22
CA ASN A 58 4.85 -20.80 -2.35
C ASN A 58 5.99 -19.91 -1.79
N GLY A 59 6.13 -19.92 -0.46
CA GLY A 59 7.10 -19.13 0.29
C GLY A 59 6.75 -17.65 0.46
N PHE A 60 5.60 -17.18 -0.02
CA PHE A 60 5.09 -15.85 0.29
C PHE A 60 4.13 -15.91 1.48
N HIS A 61 4.41 -15.11 2.50
CA HIS A 61 3.67 -15.09 3.76
C HIS A 61 2.97 -13.76 3.95
N LEU A 62 1.70 -13.81 4.36
CA LEU A 62 0.91 -12.63 4.70
C LEU A 62 1.46 -11.96 5.95
N TYR A 63 1.55 -10.64 5.89
CA TYR A 63 1.69 -9.82 7.08
C TYR A 63 0.75 -8.60 7.02
N GLU A 64 0.30 -8.20 8.19
CA GLU A 64 -0.61 -7.09 8.45
C GLU A 64 0.12 -6.03 9.28
N LEU A 65 -0.43 -4.83 9.34
CA LEU A 65 0.14 -3.73 10.09
C LEU A 65 -0.95 -3.14 10.97
N ALA A 66 -0.61 -2.84 12.23
CA ALA A 66 -1.54 -2.21 13.17
C ALA A 66 -2.10 -0.90 12.60
N THR A 67 -1.19 -0.03 12.13
CA THR A 67 -1.53 1.18 11.39
C THR A 67 -0.92 1.09 9.99
N SER A 68 -1.74 1.39 8.99
CA SER A 68 -1.37 1.27 7.58
C SER A 68 -1.24 2.62 6.88
N LEU A 69 -0.38 2.66 5.85
CA LEU A 69 -0.24 3.80 4.96
C LEU A 69 -1.58 4.09 4.27
N PHE A 70 -2.06 5.33 4.39
CA PHE A 70 -3.19 5.82 3.64
C PHE A 70 -2.81 5.99 2.15
N THR A 71 -3.68 5.54 1.24
CA THR A 71 -3.46 5.60 -0.21
C THR A 71 -4.82 5.63 -0.89
N ASP A 72 -5.53 6.75 -0.77
CA ASP A 72 -6.82 7.01 -1.43
C ASP A 72 -7.87 5.90 -1.20
N HIS A 73 -7.94 5.39 0.03
CA HIS A 73 -8.78 4.23 0.45
C HIS A 73 -8.53 2.89 -0.27
N ALA A 74 -7.43 2.75 -1.03
CA ALA A 74 -7.04 1.47 -1.59
C ALA A 74 -6.79 0.44 -0.48
N GLU A 75 -7.36 -0.75 -0.64
CA GLU A 75 -7.02 -1.92 0.14
C GLU A 75 -5.64 -2.44 -0.25
N LYS A 76 -4.98 -3.15 0.67
CA LYS A 76 -3.58 -3.55 0.52
C LYS A 76 -3.36 -4.94 1.07
N GLN A 77 -3.00 -5.89 0.21
CA GLN A 77 -2.37 -7.12 0.66
C GLN A 77 -0.86 -6.91 0.70
N ARG A 78 -0.21 -7.42 1.76
CA ARG A 78 1.24 -7.40 1.89
C ARG A 78 1.77 -8.79 2.11
N LEU A 79 2.82 -9.11 1.37
CA LEU A 79 3.50 -10.40 1.45
C LEU A 79 4.99 -10.20 1.68
N ILE A 80 5.59 -11.14 2.40
CA ILE A 80 7.04 -11.27 2.53
C ILE A 80 7.48 -12.65 2.09
N LYS A 81 8.63 -12.72 1.43
CA LYS A 81 9.36 -13.96 1.17
C LYS A 81 10.84 -13.74 1.52
N VAL A 82 11.47 -14.72 2.13
CA VAL A 82 12.92 -14.77 2.35
C VAL A 82 13.49 -16.02 1.68
N PRO A 83 14.78 -16.05 1.31
CA PRO A 83 15.41 -17.26 0.79
C PRO A 83 15.32 -18.42 1.79
N ALA A 84 15.29 -19.65 1.27
CA ALA A 84 15.31 -20.84 2.12
C ALA A 84 16.53 -20.83 3.04
N GLY A 85 16.32 -21.15 4.33
CA GLY A 85 17.38 -21.16 5.35
C GLY A 85 17.80 -19.77 5.86
N SER A 86 17.30 -18.68 5.27
CA SER A 86 17.54 -17.31 5.74
C SER A 86 16.35 -16.77 6.53
N ARG A 87 16.58 -15.78 7.39
CA ARG A 87 15.56 -15.17 8.25
C ARG A 87 15.75 -13.67 8.38
N ILE A 88 14.69 -12.95 8.71
CA ILE A 88 14.76 -11.56 9.16
C ILE A 88 15.11 -11.52 10.65
N THR A 89 15.87 -10.50 11.06
CA THR A 89 16.29 -10.33 12.46
C THR A 89 15.72 -9.03 13.01
N ALA A 90 15.02 -9.11 14.15
CA ALA A 90 14.49 -7.95 14.86
C ALA A 90 15.45 -7.53 15.98
N ALA A 91 16.09 -6.36 15.84
CA ALA A 91 17.01 -5.82 16.85
C ALA A 91 16.36 -4.81 17.81
N ASN A 92 15.29 -4.15 17.36
CA ASN A 92 14.54 -3.14 18.11
C ASN A 92 13.16 -2.91 17.46
N ASP A 93 12.41 -1.93 17.95
CA ASP A 93 11.08 -1.54 17.46
C ASP A 93 11.04 -0.99 16.02
N GLY A 94 12.20 -0.77 15.39
CA GLY A 94 12.37 -0.22 14.06
C GLY A 94 12.17 -1.23 12.93
N LEU A 95 12.76 -0.95 11.76
CA LEU A 95 12.76 -1.91 10.65
C LEU A 95 13.66 -3.11 11.03
N PRO A 96 13.22 -4.35 10.80
CA PRO A 96 14.08 -5.51 10.97
C PRO A 96 15.17 -5.51 9.88
N GLN A 97 16.21 -6.31 10.11
CA GLN A 97 17.22 -6.61 9.12
C GLN A 97 16.69 -7.71 8.20
N TYR A 98 16.89 -7.53 6.89
CA TYR A 98 16.41 -8.47 5.87
C TYR A 98 17.62 -9.11 5.18
N PRO A 99 17.58 -10.44 4.93
CA PRO A 99 18.63 -11.11 4.17
C PRO A 99 18.57 -10.70 2.69
N ASP A 100 19.70 -10.81 2.00
CA ASP A 100 19.71 -10.70 0.53
C ASP A 100 18.79 -11.77 -0.08
N GLY A 101 18.08 -11.43 -1.15
CA GLY A 101 17.01 -12.23 -1.74
C GLY A 101 15.64 -12.07 -1.07
N ALA A 102 15.52 -11.29 0.02
CA ALA A 102 14.20 -10.98 0.59
C ALA A 102 13.33 -10.19 -0.39
N ILE A 103 12.04 -10.53 -0.46
CA ILE A 103 11.05 -9.89 -1.32
C ILE A 103 9.91 -9.38 -0.46
N LEU A 104 9.61 -8.08 -0.55
CA LEU A 104 8.40 -7.47 0.01
C LEU A 104 7.46 -7.11 -1.13
N VAL A 105 6.22 -7.55 -1.03
CA VAL A 105 5.18 -7.30 -2.04
C VAL A 105 4.04 -6.55 -1.41
N LYS A 106 3.51 -5.57 -2.12
CA LYS A 106 2.29 -4.85 -1.74
C LYS A 106 1.38 -4.69 -2.95
N THR A 107 0.22 -5.33 -2.92
CA THR A 107 -0.80 -5.24 -3.97
C THR A 107 -1.93 -4.33 -3.52
N PHE A 108 -2.22 -3.31 -4.32
CA PHE A 108 -3.26 -2.31 -4.07
C PHE A 108 -4.49 -2.65 -4.90
N TYR A 109 -5.66 -2.65 -4.27
CA TYR A 109 -6.91 -2.99 -4.92
C TYR A 109 -8.10 -2.25 -4.32
N TYR A 110 -9.22 -2.28 -5.04
CA TYR A 110 -10.50 -1.74 -4.57
C TYR A 110 -11.57 -2.81 -4.73
N PHE A 111 -12.36 -3.04 -3.68
CA PHE A 111 -13.62 -3.77 -3.83
C PHE A 111 -14.59 -2.97 -4.70
N ASN A 112 -15.41 -3.64 -5.50
CA ASN A 112 -16.45 -2.97 -6.27
C ASN A 112 -17.51 -2.35 -5.33
N ASP A 113 -17.85 -3.08 -4.26
CA ASP A 113 -18.64 -2.60 -3.12
C ASP A 113 -18.02 -3.07 -1.81
N LYS A 114 -17.59 -2.15 -0.96
CA LYS A 114 -16.96 -2.50 0.33
C LYS A 114 -17.90 -3.16 1.33
N ARG A 115 -19.22 -3.02 1.13
CA ARG A 115 -20.25 -3.67 1.94
C ARG A 115 -20.51 -5.11 1.48
N ASN A 116 -20.08 -5.46 0.26
CA ASN A 116 -20.21 -6.80 -0.29
C ASN A 116 -18.94 -7.22 -1.04
N VAL A 117 -18.01 -7.85 -0.33
CA VAL A 117 -16.75 -8.34 -0.91
C VAL A 117 -16.95 -9.40 -2.01
N SER A 118 -18.10 -10.08 -2.05
CA SER A 118 -18.42 -11.05 -3.12
C SER A 118 -18.77 -10.39 -4.45
N ALA A 119 -19.05 -9.08 -4.47
CA ALA A 119 -19.21 -8.29 -5.69
C ALA A 119 -17.89 -8.13 -6.49
N GLY A 120 -16.79 -8.70 -5.99
CA GLY A 120 -15.49 -8.69 -6.63
C GLY A 120 -14.66 -7.46 -6.30
N LYS A 121 -13.45 -7.45 -6.82
CA LYS A 121 -12.46 -6.38 -6.63
C LYS A 121 -11.63 -6.20 -7.89
N ARG A 122 -11.03 -5.02 -8.00
CA ARG A 122 -10.09 -4.67 -9.05
C ARG A 122 -8.72 -4.40 -8.45
N LEU A 123 -7.74 -5.19 -8.87
CA LEU A 123 -6.31 -4.98 -8.63
C LEU A 123 -5.82 -3.82 -9.51
N ILE A 124 -5.05 -2.92 -8.93
CA ILE A 124 -4.60 -1.68 -9.57
C ILE A 124 -3.10 -1.74 -9.85
N GLU A 125 -2.31 -1.92 -8.79
CA GLU A 125 -0.86 -2.03 -8.90
C GLU A 125 -0.30 -3.01 -7.87
N THR A 126 0.86 -3.59 -8.18
CA THR A 126 1.68 -4.35 -7.24
C THR A 126 3.05 -3.71 -7.18
N ARG A 127 3.52 -3.39 -5.98
CA ARG A 127 4.88 -2.88 -5.76
C ARG A 127 5.73 -3.97 -5.12
N VAL A 128 6.91 -4.18 -5.66
CA VAL A 128 7.87 -5.19 -5.21
C VAL A 128 9.16 -4.50 -4.79
N LEU A 129 9.67 -4.85 -3.61
CA LEU A 129 11.02 -4.56 -3.17
C LEU A 129 11.81 -5.87 -3.09
N ILE A 130 12.96 -5.95 -3.75
CA ILE A 130 13.85 -7.11 -3.70
C ILE A 130 15.19 -6.67 -3.12
N LYS A 131 15.65 -7.35 -2.07
CA LYS A 131 16.99 -7.17 -1.51
C LYS A 131 17.97 -7.93 -2.39
N ASN A 132 18.99 -7.27 -2.91
CA ASN A 132 20.01 -7.87 -3.77
C ASN A 132 21.37 -7.21 -3.50
N ASN A 133 22.38 -8.01 -3.14
CA ASN A 133 23.73 -7.56 -2.84
C ASN A 133 23.77 -6.36 -1.88
N GLY A 134 23.04 -6.46 -0.76
CA GLY A 134 22.96 -5.41 0.26
C GLY A 134 22.08 -4.20 -0.11
N GLN A 135 21.52 -4.13 -1.32
CA GLN A 135 20.72 -3.01 -1.80
C GLN A 135 19.25 -3.42 -2.05
N TRP A 136 18.33 -2.45 -2.02
CA TRP A 136 16.94 -2.68 -2.37
C TRP A 136 16.63 -2.19 -3.78
N LEU A 137 16.05 -3.07 -4.59
CA LEU A 137 15.51 -2.77 -5.92
C LEU A 137 14.00 -2.62 -5.82
N ALA A 138 13.45 -1.56 -6.43
CA ALA A 138 12.02 -1.26 -6.38
C ALA A 138 11.37 -1.36 -7.77
N GLY A 139 10.31 -2.16 -7.88
CA GLY A 139 9.49 -2.29 -9.09
C GLY A 139 8.03 -1.95 -8.82
N THR A 140 7.41 -1.22 -9.74
CA THR A 140 5.96 -0.96 -9.76
C THR A 140 5.36 -1.66 -10.96
N TYR A 141 4.34 -2.47 -10.72
CA TYR A 141 3.66 -3.27 -11.73
C TYR A 141 2.21 -2.85 -11.85
N VAL A 142 1.73 -2.58 -13.06
CA VAL A 142 0.34 -2.14 -13.32
C VAL A 142 -0.47 -3.31 -13.85
N TRP A 143 -1.60 -3.60 -13.20
CA TRP A 143 -2.47 -4.70 -13.60
C TRP A 143 -3.19 -4.41 -14.91
N ASN A 144 -3.28 -5.42 -15.77
CA ASN A 144 -4.01 -5.32 -17.02
C ASN A 144 -5.54 -5.29 -16.79
N ALA A 145 -6.29 -4.83 -17.79
CA ALA A 145 -7.75 -4.71 -17.70
C ALA A 145 -8.45 -6.06 -17.50
N THR A 146 -7.86 -7.15 -18.00
CA THR A 146 -8.38 -8.52 -17.85
C THR A 146 -8.05 -9.15 -16.50
N GLN A 147 -7.30 -8.47 -15.63
CA GLN A 147 -6.91 -8.90 -14.29
C GLN A 147 -6.14 -10.24 -14.24
N THR A 148 -5.35 -10.53 -15.27
CA THR A 148 -4.59 -11.78 -15.40
C THR A 148 -3.11 -11.64 -15.06
N ASP A 149 -2.53 -10.45 -15.19
CA ASP A 149 -1.13 -10.17 -14.88
C ASP A 149 -0.90 -8.66 -14.69
N ALA A 150 0.29 -8.29 -14.23
CA ALA A 150 0.74 -6.91 -14.10
C ALA A 150 2.15 -6.72 -14.69
N ILE A 151 2.35 -5.61 -15.39
CA ILE A 151 3.58 -5.32 -16.15
C ILE A 151 4.41 -4.26 -15.43
N LEU A 152 5.73 -4.46 -15.36
CA LEU A 152 6.69 -3.50 -14.81
C LEU A 152 6.65 -2.20 -15.61
N VAL A 153 6.43 -1.09 -14.91
CA VAL A 153 6.46 0.26 -15.50
C VAL A 153 7.56 1.10 -14.87
N ALA A 154 8.29 1.85 -15.69
CA ALA A 154 9.29 2.81 -15.19
C ALA A 154 8.64 4.16 -14.80
N GLY A 155 7.61 4.57 -15.56
CA GLY A 155 6.88 5.81 -15.36
C GLY A 155 5.76 5.69 -14.32
N GLY A 156 5.36 6.83 -13.77
CA GLY A 156 4.09 6.91 -13.04
C GLY A 156 2.91 6.82 -14.01
N SER A 157 1.75 6.40 -13.52
CA SER A 157 0.54 6.28 -14.32
C SER A 157 -0.67 6.82 -13.57
N LYS A 158 -1.77 7.04 -14.28
CA LYS A 158 -3.08 7.34 -13.70
C LYS A 158 -4.11 6.36 -14.25
N THR A 159 -5.00 5.90 -13.39
CA THR A 159 -6.16 5.10 -13.79
C THR A 159 -7.41 5.59 -13.09
N SER A 160 -8.54 5.58 -13.78
CA SER A 160 -9.84 5.79 -13.14
C SER A 160 -10.17 4.58 -12.27
N VAL A 161 -10.61 4.85 -11.04
CA VAL A 161 -11.07 3.86 -10.07
C VAL A 161 -12.39 4.33 -9.51
N ASN A 162 -13.38 3.43 -9.51
CA ASN A 162 -14.70 3.67 -8.94
C ASN A 162 -15.03 2.54 -7.97
N TRP A 163 -15.67 2.86 -6.85
CA TRP A 163 -16.15 1.87 -5.88
C TRP A 163 -17.34 2.40 -5.09
N ILE A 164 -18.01 1.51 -4.35
CA ILE A 164 -18.98 1.89 -3.31
C ILE A 164 -18.30 1.79 -1.95
N ASP A 165 -18.30 2.90 -1.20
CA ASP A 165 -17.67 2.97 0.13
C ASP A 165 -18.48 2.23 1.20
N GLU A 166 -17.92 2.16 2.41
CA GLU A 166 -18.49 1.47 3.57
C GLU A 166 -19.87 2.06 3.98
N LYS A 167 -20.18 3.28 3.55
CA LYS A 167 -21.45 3.98 3.80
C LYS A 167 -22.43 3.89 2.62
N GLY A 168 -22.06 3.19 1.54
CA GLY A 168 -22.90 3.04 0.36
C GLY A 168 -22.79 4.17 -0.67
N ASN A 169 -21.86 5.11 -0.49
CA ASN A 169 -21.67 6.19 -1.46
C ASN A 169 -20.82 5.72 -2.64
N ARG A 170 -21.21 6.09 -3.85
CA ARG A 170 -20.37 5.92 -5.04
C ARG A 170 -19.20 6.90 -4.97
N LYS A 171 -17.99 6.40 -5.16
CA LYS A 171 -16.74 7.14 -5.22
C LYS A 171 -16.08 6.92 -6.57
N ALA A 172 -15.40 7.95 -7.05
CA ALA A 172 -14.64 7.94 -8.29
C ALA A 172 -13.40 8.81 -8.11
N ILE A 173 -12.23 8.30 -8.47
CA ILE A 173 -10.96 9.03 -8.38
C ILE A 173 -10.09 8.78 -9.61
N SER A 174 -9.20 9.74 -9.90
CA SER A 174 -8.06 9.52 -10.78
C SER A 174 -6.89 9.00 -9.93
N TYR A 175 -6.85 7.70 -9.68
CA TYR A 175 -5.82 7.06 -8.87
C TYR A 175 -4.45 7.26 -9.52
N ARG A 176 -3.47 7.75 -8.74
CA ARG A 176 -2.11 7.99 -9.20
C ARG A 176 -1.18 6.88 -8.73
N ILE A 177 -0.65 6.13 -9.70
CA ILE A 177 0.44 5.17 -9.52
C ILE A 177 1.76 5.96 -9.54
N PRO A 178 2.56 5.95 -8.46
CA PRO A 178 3.80 6.72 -8.39
C PRO A 178 4.85 6.18 -9.36
N SER A 179 5.66 7.08 -9.92
CA SER A 179 6.85 6.73 -10.69
C SER A 179 7.96 6.16 -9.78
N ALA A 180 8.98 5.54 -10.37
CA ALA A 180 10.17 5.12 -9.61
C ALA A 180 10.82 6.29 -8.83
N LYS A 181 10.82 7.50 -9.40
CA LYS A 181 11.31 8.72 -8.74
C LYS A 181 10.43 9.16 -7.57
N ASP A 182 9.11 9.06 -7.71
CA ASP A 182 8.18 9.33 -6.61
C ASP A 182 8.40 8.31 -5.48
N CYS A 183 8.53 7.02 -5.81
CA CYS A 183 8.84 5.98 -4.83
C CYS A 183 10.14 6.27 -4.07
N ALA A 184 11.21 6.64 -4.80
CA ALA A 184 12.49 7.00 -4.21
C ALA A 184 12.39 8.23 -3.28
N THR A 185 11.47 9.16 -3.52
CA THR A 185 11.31 10.33 -2.64
C THR A 185 10.88 9.95 -1.21
N CYS A 186 10.08 8.90 -1.07
CA CYS A 186 9.67 8.37 0.23
C CYS A 186 10.64 7.32 0.77
N HIS A 187 11.14 6.44 -0.10
CA HIS A 187 11.97 5.30 0.27
C HIS A 187 13.47 5.62 0.36
N ASN A 188 13.88 6.87 0.19
CA ASN A 188 15.28 7.27 0.33
C ASN A 188 15.61 7.59 1.80
N ALA A 189 16.63 6.92 2.30
CA ALA A 189 17.38 7.31 3.48
C ALA A 189 18.86 7.31 3.14
N ASN A 190 19.53 8.46 3.28
CA ASN A 190 20.96 8.63 2.96
C ASN A 190 21.33 8.13 1.55
N ASN A 191 20.51 8.43 0.54
CA ASN A 191 20.70 8.01 -0.85
C ASN A 191 20.55 6.50 -1.12
N ALA A 192 20.05 5.73 -0.15
CA ALA A 192 19.70 4.32 -0.34
C ALA A 192 18.18 4.12 -0.31
N ILE A 193 17.67 3.21 -1.14
CA ILE A 193 16.29 2.74 -1.04
C ILE A 193 16.15 1.82 0.17
N ILE A 194 15.18 2.10 1.05
CA ILE A 194 14.85 1.29 2.22
C ILE A 194 13.35 0.96 2.25
N PRO A 195 12.93 -0.19 2.82
CA PRO A 195 11.52 -0.48 3.07
C PRO A 195 10.89 0.54 4.02
N ILE A 196 9.56 0.66 3.96
CA ILE A 196 8.78 1.49 4.89
C ILE A 196 7.62 0.66 5.41
N GLY A 197 7.30 0.83 6.70
CA GLY A 197 6.05 0.39 7.30
C GLY A 197 6.13 -0.93 8.08
N MET A 198 6.97 -1.87 7.65
CA MET A 198 7.19 -3.15 8.34
C MET A 198 8.14 -2.99 9.55
N LYS A 199 7.90 -1.97 10.39
CA LYS A 199 8.61 -1.80 11.65
C LYS A 199 8.11 -2.85 12.65
N VAL A 200 8.98 -3.43 13.46
CA VAL A 200 8.67 -4.51 14.41
C VAL A 200 7.51 -4.12 15.32
N ARG A 201 7.49 -2.88 15.84
CA ARG A 201 6.35 -2.39 16.65
C ARG A 201 5.00 -2.38 15.94
N ASN A 202 5.00 -2.18 14.62
CA ASN A 202 3.78 -2.14 13.81
C ASN A 202 3.36 -3.55 13.35
N LEU A 203 4.24 -4.54 13.53
CA LEU A 203 3.97 -5.95 13.35
C LEU A 203 3.54 -6.64 14.64
N ASN A 204 3.81 -6.06 15.82
CA ASN A 204 3.50 -6.64 17.13
C ASN A 204 1.99 -6.53 17.45
N ILE A 205 1.19 -7.29 16.72
CA ILE A 205 -0.27 -7.37 16.82
C ILE A 205 -0.73 -8.82 16.80
N GLU A 206 -1.90 -9.06 17.36
CA GLU A 206 -2.61 -10.32 17.14
C GLU A 206 -3.19 -10.35 15.72
N VAL A 207 -3.06 -11.49 15.05
CA VAL A 207 -3.64 -11.75 13.73
C VAL A 207 -4.34 -13.10 13.75
N ASP A 208 -5.41 -13.21 12.97
CA ASP A 208 -6.12 -14.48 12.83
C ASP A 208 -5.51 -15.28 11.68
N ARG A 209 -5.09 -16.52 11.98
CA ARG A 209 -4.50 -17.46 11.02
C ARG A 209 -5.10 -18.83 11.27
N ASN A 210 -5.70 -19.44 10.24
CA ASN A 210 -6.34 -20.76 10.33
C ASN A 210 -7.31 -20.87 11.53
N ASN A 211 -8.18 -19.87 11.71
CA ASN A 211 -9.13 -19.75 12.82
C ASN A 211 -8.50 -19.74 14.22
N ARG A 212 -7.25 -19.29 14.34
CA ARG A 212 -6.56 -19.08 15.62
C ARG A 212 -5.99 -17.68 15.67
N SER A 213 -6.19 -17.01 16.79
CA SER A 213 -5.51 -15.75 17.10
C SER A 213 -4.08 -16.05 17.56
N ILE A 214 -3.10 -15.37 16.97
CA ILE A 214 -1.69 -15.49 17.31
C ILE A 214 -0.97 -14.17 17.08
N ASN A 215 0.03 -13.86 17.91
CA ASN A 215 0.88 -12.71 17.68
C ASN A 215 1.62 -12.87 16.34
N GLN A 216 1.59 -11.84 15.50
CA GLN A 216 2.15 -11.91 14.16
C GLN A 216 3.68 -12.09 14.14
N LEU A 217 4.43 -11.54 15.10
CA LEU A 217 5.87 -11.79 15.19
C LEU A 217 6.13 -13.28 15.44
N GLN A 218 5.38 -13.89 16.35
CA GLN A 218 5.43 -15.33 16.61
C GLN A 218 4.98 -16.15 15.40
N HIS A 219 3.95 -15.71 14.67
CA HIS A 219 3.50 -16.36 13.44
C HIS A 219 4.61 -16.38 12.37
N LEU A 220 5.28 -15.24 12.14
CA LEU A 220 6.39 -15.13 11.20
C LEU A 220 7.60 -15.96 11.63
N GLN A 221 7.91 -16.03 12.93
CA GLN A 221 8.91 -16.96 13.47
C GLN A 221 8.55 -18.41 13.19
N ASN A 222 7.32 -18.83 13.50
CA ASN A 222 6.85 -20.21 13.30
C ASN A 222 6.85 -20.61 11.81
N ALA A 223 6.63 -19.65 10.92
CA ALA A 223 6.72 -19.82 9.48
C ALA A 223 8.17 -19.86 8.96
N GLY A 224 9.17 -19.70 9.82
CA GLY A 224 10.59 -19.68 9.45
C GLY A 224 11.04 -18.39 8.75
N ILE A 225 10.24 -17.33 8.82
CA ILE A 225 10.54 -16.04 8.17
C ILE A 225 11.42 -15.15 9.04
N MET A 226 11.25 -15.21 10.36
CA MET A 226 11.99 -14.43 11.35
C MET A 226 12.79 -15.33 12.29
N ASP A 227 13.92 -14.83 12.78
CA ASP A 227 14.64 -15.42 13.91
C ASP A 227 13.75 -15.54 15.16
N PRO A 228 14.16 -16.35 16.16
CA PRO A 228 13.46 -16.37 17.45
C PRO A 228 13.27 -14.95 18.02
N VAL A 229 12.03 -14.65 18.39
CA VAL A 229 11.59 -13.34 18.84
C VAL A 229 10.64 -13.53 20.03
N ASN A 230 10.78 -12.69 21.05
CA ASN A 230 9.78 -12.59 22.11
C ASN A 230 8.97 -11.30 21.88
N PRO A 231 7.68 -11.38 21.52
CA PRO A 231 6.84 -10.20 21.30
C PRO A 231 6.79 -9.22 22.48
N ASP A 232 6.98 -9.69 23.72
CA ASP A 232 6.95 -8.84 24.92
C ASP A 232 8.17 -7.92 25.05
N GLN A 233 9.22 -8.15 24.26
CA GLN A 233 10.41 -7.28 24.22
C GLN A 233 10.25 -6.06 23.32
N PHE A 234 9.15 -5.97 22.57
CA PHE A 234 8.90 -4.91 21.60
C PHE A 234 7.64 -4.13 21.95
N SER A 235 7.66 -2.84 21.67
CA SER A 235 6.48 -1.98 21.78
C SER A 235 5.41 -2.41 20.79
N LYS A 236 4.15 -2.06 21.07
CA LYS A 236 3.02 -2.23 20.14
C LYS A 236 2.62 -0.87 19.59
N LEU A 237 2.58 -0.72 18.27
CA LEU A 237 2.03 0.49 17.65
C LEU A 237 0.49 0.40 17.69
N PRO A 238 -0.21 1.43 18.20
CA PRO A 238 -1.67 1.45 18.18
C PRO A 238 -2.22 1.35 16.77
N ALA A 239 -3.31 0.60 16.60
CA ALA A 239 -4.12 0.65 15.39
C ALA A 239 -4.93 1.94 15.41
N TRP A 240 -4.58 2.92 14.56
CA TRP A 240 -5.13 4.27 14.63
C TRP A 240 -6.65 4.34 14.40
N GLN A 241 -7.24 3.33 13.76
CA GLN A 241 -8.69 3.22 13.58
C GLN A 241 -9.41 2.61 14.79
N ASN A 242 -8.69 1.87 15.65
CA ASN A 242 -9.27 1.30 16.85
C ASN A 242 -9.54 2.41 17.88
N ARG A 243 -10.82 2.58 18.22
CA ARG A 243 -11.32 3.64 19.10
C ARG A 243 -11.13 3.37 20.59
N THR A 244 -10.64 2.19 20.97
CA THR A 244 -10.27 1.90 22.36
C THR A 244 -8.99 2.60 22.79
N TYR A 245 -8.12 2.97 21.84
CA TYR A 245 -6.94 3.79 22.08
C TYR A 245 -7.31 5.27 22.21
N SER A 246 -6.51 6.02 22.98
CA SER A 246 -6.67 7.46 23.12
C SER A 246 -6.47 8.20 21.79
N ILE A 247 -7.02 9.41 21.68
CA ILE A 247 -6.82 10.28 20.51
C ILE A 247 -5.32 10.52 20.25
N SER A 248 -4.53 10.73 21.31
CA SER A 248 -3.08 10.96 21.21
C SER A 248 -2.38 9.76 20.57
N GLU A 249 -2.58 8.56 21.11
CA GLU A 249 -1.99 7.31 20.60
C GLU A 249 -2.33 7.08 19.12
N ARG A 250 -3.61 7.23 18.77
CA ARG A 250 -4.09 7.03 17.40
C ARG A 250 -3.46 8.03 16.42
N VAL A 251 -3.40 9.31 16.79
CA VAL A 251 -2.77 10.35 15.95
C VAL A 251 -1.28 10.13 15.80
N ARG A 252 -0.59 9.83 16.91
CA ARG A 252 0.86 9.55 16.91
C ARG A 252 1.19 8.33 16.05
N ALA A 253 0.39 7.27 16.09
CA ALA A 253 0.56 6.11 15.21
C ALA A 253 0.33 6.44 13.74
N TYR A 254 -0.72 7.22 13.43
CA TYR A 254 -1.01 7.67 12.07
C TYR A 254 0.15 8.49 11.49
N LEU A 255 0.67 9.45 12.27
CA LEU A 255 1.78 10.32 11.86
C LEU A 255 3.11 9.54 11.72
N ASP A 256 3.37 8.53 12.56
CA ASP A 256 4.55 7.66 12.41
C ASP A 256 4.56 6.98 11.03
N VAL A 257 3.43 6.36 10.66
CA VAL A 257 3.34 5.57 9.42
C VAL A 257 3.27 6.46 8.18
N ASN A 258 2.51 7.55 8.21
CA ASN A 258 2.24 8.37 7.04
C ASN A 258 3.24 9.53 6.84
N CYS A 259 4.03 9.90 7.86
CA CYS A 259 4.87 11.10 7.78
C CYS A 259 6.33 10.90 8.24
N ALA A 260 6.60 10.04 9.23
CA ALA A 260 7.91 10.01 9.89
C ALA A 260 9.08 9.59 8.98
N HIS A 261 8.83 8.76 7.96
CA HIS A 261 9.87 8.35 7.02
C HIS A 261 10.44 9.54 6.23
N CYS A 262 9.59 10.46 5.76
CA CYS A 262 10.02 11.70 5.12
C CYS A 262 10.60 12.69 6.14
N HIS A 263 9.98 12.78 7.31
CA HIS A 263 10.34 13.70 8.39
C HIS A 263 11.31 13.05 9.40
N SER A 264 12.44 12.59 8.88
CA SER A 264 13.58 12.06 9.63
C SER A 264 14.85 12.80 9.21
N ASP A 265 15.96 12.60 9.92
CA ASP A 265 17.23 13.26 9.58
C ASP A 265 17.78 12.78 8.23
N ALA A 266 17.50 11.52 7.86
CA ALA A 266 17.88 10.93 6.59
C ALA A 266 16.84 11.12 5.47
N GLY A 267 15.64 11.63 5.81
CA GLY A 267 14.49 11.72 4.91
C GLY A 267 14.41 13.02 4.11
N SER A 268 13.58 13.02 3.07
CA SER A 268 13.42 14.15 2.13
C SER A 268 12.90 15.44 2.77
N CYS A 269 12.32 15.38 3.97
CA CYS A 269 11.84 16.53 4.75
C CYS A 269 12.74 16.86 5.96
N ALA A 270 13.99 16.40 6.02
CA ALA A 270 14.90 16.62 7.15
C ALA A 270 14.94 18.09 7.60
N ARG A 271 15.02 19.04 6.64
CA ARG A 271 15.07 20.49 6.86
C ARG A 271 13.82 21.11 7.49
N SER A 272 12.68 20.40 7.54
CA SER A 272 11.48 20.93 8.18
C SER A 272 11.61 21.00 9.71
N ALA A 273 12.56 20.25 10.29
CA ALA A 273 12.80 20.06 11.72
C ALA A 273 11.59 19.56 12.54
N VAL A 274 10.46 19.26 11.91
CA VAL A 274 9.32 18.57 12.53
C VAL A 274 9.58 17.08 12.42
N ARG A 275 9.31 16.34 13.49
CA ARG A 275 9.45 14.88 13.55
C ARG A 275 8.10 14.25 13.89
N PHE A 276 7.86 13.06 13.36
CA PHE A 276 6.58 12.36 13.53
C PHE A 276 6.76 10.91 14.01
N ALA A 277 8.00 10.48 14.25
CA ALA A 277 8.28 9.10 14.63
C ALA A 277 7.68 8.78 16.00
N TRP A 278 7.07 7.60 16.12
CA TRP A 278 6.38 7.15 17.33
C TRP A 278 7.23 7.28 18.60
N GLU A 279 8.50 6.90 18.51
CA GLU A 279 9.48 6.85 19.57
C GLU A 279 9.97 8.22 20.06
N ILE A 280 9.68 9.31 19.34
CA ILE A 280 10.14 10.65 19.72
C ILE A 280 9.11 11.30 20.66
N PRO A 281 9.45 11.61 21.93
CA PRO A 281 8.52 12.28 22.84
C PRO A 281 7.92 13.56 22.23
N VAL A 282 6.64 13.86 22.50
CA VAL A 282 5.89 14.95 21.83
C VAL A 282 6.62 16.29 21.91
N GLU A 283 7.18 16.61 23.06
CA GLU A 283 7.99 17.79 23.35
C GLU A 283 9.18 17.96 22.39
N ASN A 284 9.71 16.85 21.87
CA ASN A 284 10.86 16.82 20.95
C ASN A 284 10.46 16.80 19.47
N THR A 285 9.15 16.70 19.15
CA THR A 285 8.67 16.57 17.76
C THR A 285 8.47 17.89 17.03
N ARG A 286 8.31 19.00 17.77
CA ARG A 286 7.85 20.30 17.25
C ARG A 286 6.46 20.27 16.58
N ILE A 287 5.67 19.22 16.77
CA ILE A 287 4.30 19.09 16.22
C ILE A 287 3.41 20.22 16.74
N THR A 288 3.41 20.46 18.06
CA THR A 288 2.60 21.51 18.71
C THR A 288 2.97 22.90 18.18
N ALA A 289 4.27 23.21 18.10
CA ALA A 289 4.77 24.49 17.57
C ALA A 289 4.42 24.72 16.08
N ARG A 290 4.13 23.67 15.32
CA ARG A 290 3.79 23.75 13.89
C ARG A 290 2.34 23.39 13.57
N LYS A 291 1.47 23.31 14.59
CA LYS A 291 0.09 22.81 14.45
C LYS A 291 -0.72 23.48 13.34
N ASN A 292 -0.72 24.81 13.28
CA ASN A 292 -1.46 25.56 12.26
C ASN A 292 -0.97 25.23 10.84
N ARG A 293 0.34 25.06 10.66
CA ARG A 293 0.93 24.72 9.37
C ARG A 293 0.60 23.28 8.97
N ILE A 294 0.66 22.34 9.90
CA ILE A 294 0.28 20.94 9.69
C ILE A 294 -1.18 20.87 9.24
N ILE A 295 -2.10 21.47 10.00
CA ILE A 295 -3.54 21.49 9.69
C ILE A 295 -3.79 22.12 8.31
N SER A 296 -3.16 23.26 8.01
CA SER A 296 -3.31 23.95 6.73
C SER A 296 -2.87 23.07 5.54
N LEU A 297 -1.71 22.43 5.64
CA LEU A 297 -1.18 21.60 4.57
C LEU A 297 -2.00 20.33 4.35
N MET A 298 -2.44 19.67 5.42
CA MET A 298 -3.27 18.47 5.32
C MET A 298 -4.68 18.80 4.80
N SER A 299 -5.30 19.89 5.27
CA SER A 299 -6.64 20.29 4.83
C SER A 299 -6.71 20.69 3.35
N THR A 300 -5.57 21.05 2.75
CA THR A 300 -5.47 21.41 1.34
C THR A 300 -4.93 20.28 0.45
N GLY A 301 -4.80 19.06 1.00
CA GLY A 301 -4.26 17.92 0.27
C GLY A 301 -2.80 18.08 -0.15
N ARG A 302 -2.06 19.02 0.45
CA ARG A 302 -0.65 19.30 0.13
C ARG A 302 0.33 18.43 0.92
N MET A 303 -0.16 17.69 1.92
CA MET A 303 0.59 16.71 2.69
C MET A 303 -0.22 15.41 2.90
N PRO A 304 0.38 14.24 2.65
CA PRO A 304 1.70 14.06 2.02
C PRO A 304 1.72 14.61 0.58
N ARG A 305 2.88 15.08 0.09
CA ARG A 305 3.01 15.70 -1.25
C ARG A 305 2.80 14.72 -2.41
N ILE A 306 3.00 13.44 -2.14
CA ILE A 306 2.96 12.34 -3.09
C ILE A 306 2.35 11.12 -2.41
N GLY A 307 1.88 10.16 -3.20
CA GLY A 307 1.32 8.90 -2.70
C GLY A 307 -0.17 8.94 -2.36
N THR A 308 -0.80 10.12 -2.37
CA THR A 308 -2.25 10.29 -2.25
C THR A 308 -2.72 11.37 -3.22
N THR A 309 -3.99 11.30 -3.60
CA THR A 309 -4.72 12.30 -4.37
C THR A 309 -5.89 12.89 -3.58
N MET A 310 -6.18 12.33 -2.41
CA MET A 310 -7.25 12.76 -1.53
C MET A 310 -6.77 13.10 -0.13
N VAL A 311 -7.57 13.90 0.58
CA VAL A 311 -7.45 14.13 2.01
C VAL A 311 -8.04 12.93 2.76
N ASP A 312 -7.29 12.40 3.71
CA ASP A 312 -7.81 11.44 4.68
C ASP A 312 -8.62 12.20 5.73
N GLU A 313 -9.91 12.41 5.45
CA GLU A 313 -10.80 13.24 6.28
C GLU A 313 -10.97 12.71 7.71
N GLU A 314 -10.94 11.39 7.89
CA GLU A 314 -11.04 10.79 9.22
C GLU A 314 -9.78 11.10 10.04
N ALA A 315 -8.60 10.87 9.45
CA ALA A 315 -7.34 11.18 10.10
C ALA A 315 -7.19 12.69 10.35
N LEU A 316 -7.54 13.54 9.38
CA LEU A 316 -7.48 15.00 9.52
C LEU A 316 -8.38 15.49 10.66
N THR A 317 -9.59 14.94 10.78
CA THR A 317 -10.51 15.27 11.87
C THR A 317 -9.90 14.91 13.23
N LEU A 318 -9.28 13.73 13.33
CA LEU A 318 -8.64 13.29 14.57
C LEU A 318 -7.41 14.13 14.91
N ILE A 319 -6.58 14.47 13.92
CA ILE A 319 -5.39 15.32 14.06
C ILE A 319 -5.78 16.73 14.50
N LYS A 320 -6.85 17.31 13.94
CA LYS A 320 -7.36 18.62 14.39
C LYS A 320 -7.73 18.59 15.87
N LYS A 321 -8.46 17.56 16.31
CA LYS A 321 -8.83 17.38 17.73
C LYS A 321 -7.61 17.24 18.63
N TYR A 322 -6.65 16.39 18.24
CA TYR A 322 -5.39 16.21 18.98
C TYR A 322 -4.63 17.53 19.13
N LEU A 323 -4.40 18.25 18.02
CA LEU A 323 -3.62 19.50 18.02
C LEU A 323 -4.33 20.67 18.73
N GLN A 324 -5.65 20.64 18.84
CA GLN A 324 -6.42 21.58 19.64
C GLN A 324 -6.27 21.31 21.15
N SER A 325 -6.01 20.06 21.54
CA SER A 325 -5.77 19.67 22.93
C SER A 325 -4.29 19.73 23.36
N GLN A 326 -3.38 20.11 22.45
CA GLN A 326 -1.96 20.35 22.73
C GLN A 326 -1.63 21.84 22.88
#